data_AF-J7S0G8-F1
#
_entry.id   AF-J7S0G8-F1
#
_cell.length_a   1.000
_cell.length_b   1.000
_cell.length_c   1.000
_cell.angle_alpha   90.00
_cell.angle_beta   90.00
_cell.angle_gamma   90.00
#
_symmetry.space_group_name_H-M   'P 1'
#
loop_
_entity.id
_entity.type
_entity.pdbx_description
1 polymer ?
#
loop_
_entity_poly.entity_id
_entity_poly.type
_entity_poly.pdbx_seq_one_letter_code
_entity_poly.pdbx_strand_id
1 'polypeptide(L)'
;MARYYCEYCHSYLTHDTLSVRKSHLVGKNHLRVVADYYRNKQLEQDGKRSRGRRGKTKRTAGATEVKIEPGSLLTRREKRAKRRVPSLYPLAGLSSLYRGSPGYNRVFISENRFDIASGVASSQLPQRANTRTPGGVGTQAPRDAEFDGLLQSTTPLAPPLVLSAWSSTVPKRSVFHGGPQHHAQAARDSRKRIVAHEQRSAKRRRY
;
A
#
# COMPACT_ATOMS: atom_id res chain seq x y z
N MET A 1 8.07 -31.51 -32.85
CA MET A 1 8.10 -30.86 -31.53
C MET A 1 7.29 -29.58 -31.56
N ALA A 2 6.30 -29.42 -30.69
CA ALA A 2 5.71 -28.11 -30.42
C ALA A 2 6.76 -27.25 -29.68
N ARG A 3 7.00 -26.02 -30.15
CA ARG A 3 7.85 -25.04 -29.46
C ARG A 3 6.94 -24.16 -28.60
N TYR A 4 7.30 -23.96 -27.33
CA TYR A 4 6.57 -23.06 -26.44
C TYR A 4 7.02 -21.61 -26.68
N TYR A 5 6.05 -20.72 -26.90
CA TYR A 5 6.27 -19.28 -26.94
C TYR A 5 5.65 -18.63 -25.71
N CYS A 6 6.42 -17.84 -24.98
CA CYS A 6 5.89 -17.06 -23.87
C CYS A 6 5.45 -15.68 -24.37
N GLU A 7 4.15 -15.40 -24.33
CA GLU A 7 3.57 -14.12 -24.75
C GLU A 7 4.07 -12.93 -23.93
N TYR A 8 4.39 -13.14 -22.65
CA TYR A 8 4.88 -12.08 -21.77
C TYR A 8 6.37 -11.77 -22.03
N CYS A 9 7.20 -12.80 -22.19
CA CYS A 9 8.66 -12.63 -22.37
C CYS A 9 9.05 -12.38 -23.82
N HIS A 10 8.12 -12.55 -24.77
CA HIS A 10 8.37 -12.51 -26.21
C HIS A 10 9.53 -13.43 -26.66
N SER A 11 9.66 -14.60 -26.04
CA SER A 11 10.79 -15.52 -26.25
C SER A 11 10.30 -16.95 -26.55
N TYR A 12 10.98 -17.65 -27.46
CA TYR A 12 10.76 -19.06 -27.73
C TYR A 12 11.63 -19.95 -26.84
N LEU A 13 11.06 -21.08 -26.39
CA LEU A 13 11.76 -22.12 -25.65
C LEU A 13 12.24 -23.21 -26.63
N THR A 14 13.50 -23.63 -26.51
CA THR A 14 14.12 -24.60 -27.43
C THR A 14 13.48 -25.98 -27.33
N HIS A 15 13.13 -26.40 -26.10
CA HIS A 15 12.45 -27.66 -25.83
C HIS A 15 11.29 -27.42 -24.86
N ASP A 16 10.11 -27.84 -25.28
CA ASP A 16 8.89 -27.70 -24.50
C ASP A 16 8.61 -28.94 -23.65
N THR A 17 9.39 -29.11 -22.58
CA THR A 17 9.10 -30.12 -21.56
C THR A 17 8.48 -29.46 -20.34
N LEU A 18 7.69 -30.21 -19.56
CA LEU A 18 7.06 -29.69 -18.35
C LEU A 18 8.08 -29.10 -17.35
N SER A 19 9.27 -29.70 -17.25
CA SER A 19 10.33 -29.22 -16.37
C SER A 19 10.87 -27.84 -16.82
N VAL A 20 11.21 -27.71 -18.11
CA VAL A 20 11.76 -26.46 -18.67
C VAL A 20 10.69 -25.35 -18.67
N ARG A 21 9.43 -25.69 -18.93
CA ARG A 21 8.33 -24.73 -18.85
C ARG A 21 8.09 -24.25 -17.41
N LYS A 22 8.07 -25.16 -16.43
CA LYS A 22 7.91 -24.80 -15.01
C LYS A 22 9.04 -23.89 -14.52
N SER A 23 10.29 -24.19 -14.89
CA SER A 23 11.44 -23.35 -14.49
C SER A 23 11.39 -21.96 -15.15
N HIS A 24 10.91 -21.86 -16.39
CA HIS A 24 10.66 -20.57 -17.05
C HIS A 24 9.60 -19.74 -16.32
N LEU A 25 8.44 -20.34 -15.99
CA LEU A 25 7.31 -19.64 -15.35
C LEU A 25 7.63 -19.16 -13.93
N VAL A 26 8.45 -19.89 -13.18
CA VAL A 26 8.91 -19.49 -11.83
C VAL A 26 10.18 -18.60 -11.91
N GLY A 27 10.68 -18.36 -13.13
CA GLY A 27 11.87 -17.55 -13.37
C GLY A 27 11.68 -16.09 -12.96
N LYS A 28 12.71 -15.52 -12.32
CA LYS A 28 12.69 -14.13 -11.82
C LYS A 28 12.35 -13.10 -12.90
N ASN A 29 12.84 -13.30 -14.13
CA ASN A 29 12.56 -12.39 -15.24
C ASN A 29 11.08 -12.48 -15.67
N HIS A 30 10.56 -13.69 -15.86
CA HIS A 30 9.17 -13.91 -16.22
C HIS A 30 8.22 -13.30 -15.18
N LEU A 31 8.43 -13.57 -13.88
CA LEU A 31 7.61 -13.02 -12.81
C LEU A 31 7.60 -11.48 -12.78
N ARG A 32 8.74 -10.83 -13.08
CA ARG A 32 8.83 -9.37 -13.17
C ARG A 32 8.00 -8.83 -14.33
N VAL A 33 8.20 -9.39 -15.53
CA VAL A 33 7.51 -8.95 -16.75
C VAL A 33 6.00 -9.16 -16.63
N VAL A 34 5.57 -10.31 -16.10
CA VAL A 34 4.16 -10.60 -15.84
C VAL A 34 3.56 -9.64 -14.82
N ALA A 35 4.26 -9.38 -13.70
CA ALA A 35 3.80 -8.43 -12.70
C ALA A 35 3.64 -7.02 -13.27
N ASP A 36 4.59 -6.58 -14.09
CA ASP A 36 4.54 -5.26 -14.73
C ASP A 36 3.44 -5.18 -15.78
N TYR A 37 3.20 -6.24 -16.55
CA TYR A 37 2.08 -6.34 -17.48
C TYR A 37 0.73 -6.13 -16.78
N TYR A 38 0.46 -6.87 -15.71
CA TYR A 38 -0.82 -6.75 -14.99
C TYR A 38 -0.96 -5.41 -14.26
N ARG A 39 0.14 -4.86 -13.71
CA ARG A 39 0.14 -3.49 -13.15
C ARG A 39 -0.21 -2.45 -14.21
N ASN A 40 0.37 -2.54 -15.40
CA ASN A 40 0.09 -1.61 -16.50
C ASN A 40 -1.34 -1.77 -17.02
N LYS A 41 -1.84 -3.01 -17.16
CA LYS A 41 -3.23 -3.28 -17.54
C LYS A 41 -4.24 -2.67 -16.57
N GLN A 42 -3.97 -2.75 -15.27
CA GLN A 42 -4.80 -2.11 -14.25
C GLN A 42 -4.83 -0.58 -14.45
N LEU A 43 -3.66 0.05 -14.62
CA LEU A 43 -3.56 1.49 -14.86
C LEU A 43 -4.28 1.93 -16.15
N GLU A 44 -4.21 1.14 -17.21
CA GLU A 44 -4.94 1.38 -18.46
C GLU A 44 -6.46 1.34 -18.25
N GLN A 45 -6.96 0.36 -17.49
CA GLN A 45 -8.40 0.25 -17.20
C GLN A 45 -8.90 1.42 -16.34
N ASP A 46 -8.18 1.76 -15.27
CA ASP A 46 -8.50 2.90 -14.40
C ASP A 46 -8.45 4.25 -15.16
N GLY A 47 -7.60 4.33 -16.19
CA GLY A 47 -7.45 5.51 -17.05
C GLY A 47 -8.54 5.69 -18.09
N LYS A 48 -9.29 4.64 -18.45
CA LYS A 48 -10.35 4.67 -19.47
C LYS A 48 -11.60 5.37 -18.93
N ARG A 49 -11.64 6.70 -19.09
CA ARG A 49 -12.86 7.49 -18.89
C ARG A 49 -13.68 7.51 -20.18
N SER A 50 -14.58 6.55 -20.37
CA SER A 50 -15.57 6.65 -21.45
C SER A 50 -16.57 7.74 -21.08
N ARG A 51 -16.67 8.79 -21.91
CA ARG A 51 -17.75 9.77 -21.78
C ARG A 51 -18.96 9.19 -22.50
N GLY A 52 -19.99 8.84 -21.75
CA GLY A 52 -21.26 8.41 -22.34
C GLY A 52 -21.85 9.50 -23.25
N ARG A 53 -22.42 9.08 -24.38
CA ARG A 53 -23.10 9.99 -25.31
C ARG A 53 -24.43 10.40 -24.67
N ARG A 54 -24.58 11.67 -24.35
CA ARG A 54 -25.82 12.21 -23.79
C ARG A 54 -26.94 12.08 -24.84
N GLY A 55 -28.02 11.39 -24.50
CA GLY A 55 -29.19 11.26 -25.36
C GLY A 55 -29.82 12.63 -25.65
N LYS A 56 -30.45 12.76 -26.81
CA LYS A 56 -31.10 13.99 -27.29
C LYS A 56 -32.47 14.14 -26.62
N THR A 57 -32.55 14.22 -25.30
CA THR A 57 -33.81 14.53 -24.59
C THR A 57 -34.05 16.04 -24.59
N LYS A 58 -35.28 16.38 -25.01
CA LYS A 58 -35.81 17.70 -25.39
C LYS A 58 -35.38 18.83 -24.45
N ARG A 59 -34.83 19.90 -25.04
CA ARG A 59 -34.77 21.23 -24.43
C ARG A 59 -36.21 21.71 -24.25
N THR A 60 -36.79 21.55 -23.07
CA THR A 60 -38.05 22.25 -22.74
C THR A 60 -37.74 23.73 -22.54
N ALA A 61 -38.63 24.59 -23.01
CA ALA A 61 -38.41 26.04 -23.17
C ALA A 61 -38.21 26.84 -21.86
N GLY A 62 -38.18 26.19 -20.69
CA GLY A 62 -37.97 26.83 -19.39
C GLY A 62 -36.53 26.83 -18.87
N ALA A 63 -35.56 26.29 -19.62
CA ALA A 63 -34.14 26.23 -19.20
C ALA A 63 -33.30 27.44 -19.67
N THR A 64 -33.93 28.57 -19.98
CA THR A 64 -33.28 29.75 -20.57
C THR A 64 -32.65 30.70 -19.56
N GLU A 65 -32.93 30.57 -18.26
CA GLU A 65 -32.38 31.45 -17.21
C GLU A 65 -31.40 30.74 -16.26
N VAL A 66 -30.54 29.87 -16.79
CA VAL A 66 -29.44 29.31 -15.97
C VAL A 66 -28.30 30.32 -15.93
N LYS A 67 -28.15 31.02 -14.80
CA LYS A 67 -26.98 31.87 -14.51
C LYS A 67 -25.70 31.03 -14.65
N ILE A 68 -24.82 31.42 -15.57
CA ILE A 68 -23.57 30.69 -15.83
C ILE A 68 -22.56 31.08 -14.77
N GLU A 69 -22.21 30.14 -13.89
CA GLU A 69 -21.18 30.34 -12.88
C GLU A 69 -19.76 30.18 -13.48
N PRO A 70 -18.78 31.02 -13.08
CA PRO A 70 -17.43 30.94 -13.60
C PRO A 70 -16.75 29.63 -13.17
N GLY A 71 -16.21 28.89 -14.14
CA GLY A 71 -15.47 27.66 -13.89
C GLY A 71 -14.04 27.94 -13.41
N SER A 72 -13.63 27.33 -12.29
CA SER A 72 -12.23 27.36 -11.85
C SER A 72 -11.36 26.42 -12.69
N LEU A 73 -10.44 26.97 -13.50
CA LEU A 73 -9.50 26.20 -14.31
C LEU A 73 -8.08 26.32 -13.75
N LEU A 74 -7.46 25.17 -13.48
CA LEU A 74 -6.06 25.10 -13.06
C LEU A 74 -5.11 25.02 -14.25
N THR A 75 -3.89 25.52 -14.07
CA THR A 75 -2.80 25.38 -15.03
C THR A 75 -2.39 23.90 -15.20
N ARG A 76 -1.72 23.58 -16.32
CA ARG A 76 -1.25 22.20 -16.58
C ARG A 76 -0.26 21.72 -15.49
N ARG A 77 0.58 22.63 -14.98
CA ARG A 77 1.54 22.36 -13.91
C ARG A 77 0.83 21.97 -12.61
N GLU A 78 -0.19 22.72 -12.22
CA GLU A 78 -1.00 22.44 -11.02
C GLU A 78 -1.83 21.15 -11.17
N LYS A 79 -2.45 20.93 -12.33
CA LYS A 79 -3.18 19.68 -12.64
C LYS A 79 -2.27 18.46 -12.51
N ARG A 80 -1.01 18.56 -12.96
CA ARG A 80 -0.03 17.47 -12.82
C ARG A 80 0.40 17.26 -11.38
N ALA A 81 0.54 18.33 -10.59
CA ALA A 81 0.88 18.24 -9.18
C ALA A 81 -0.22 17.57 -8.34
N LYS A 82 -1.50 17.83 -8.65
CA LYS A 82 -2.67 17.29 -7.91
C LYS A 82 -3.01 15.82 -8.21
N ARG A 83 -2.49 15.22 -9.30
CA ARG A 83 -2.77 13.82 -9.70
C ARG A 83 -2.06 12.75 -8.85
N ARG A 84 -1.58 13.07 -7.65
CA ARG A 84 -0.87 12.10 -6.80
C ARG A 84 -1.87 11.09 -6.24
N VAL A 85 -1.58 9.81 -6.42
CA VAL A 85 -2.39 8.70 -5.89
C VAL A 85 -2.15 8.63 -4.37
N PRO A 86 -3.21 8.57 -3.55
CA PRO A 86 -3.05 8.35 -2.12
C PRO A 86 -2.51 6.94 -1.85
N SER A 87 -1.45 6.84 -1.03
CA SER A 87 -1.02 5.57 -0.47
C SER A 87 -1.97 5.20 0.66
N LEU A 88 -2.79 4.18 0.46
CA LEU A 88 -3.63 3.63 1.51
C LEU A 88 -2.77 2.68 2.36
N TYR A 89 -2.69 2.95 3.66
CA TYR A 89 -2.05 2.05 4.62
C TYR A 89 -3.13 1.26 5.35
N PRO A 90 -2.98 -0.07 5.53
CA PRO A 90 -3.89 -0.86 6.35
C PRO A 90 -3.88 -0.35 7.80
N LEU A 91 -5.04 -0.36 8.44
CA LEU A 91 -5.17 -0.02 9.86
C LEU A 91 -4.61 -1.18 10.71
N ALA A 92 -3.33 -1.08 11.10
CA ALA A 92 -2.64 -2.13 11.87
C ALA A 92 -2.74 -1.96 13.41
N GLY A 93 -3.66 -1.13 13.91
CA GLY A 93 -3.72 -0.75 15.33
C GLY A 93 -4.02 -1.90 16.29
N LEU A 94 -4.86 -2.86 15.88
CA LEU A 94 -5.31 -3.96 16.75
C LEU A 94 -4.16 -4.88 17.19
N SER A 95 -3.24 -5.21 16.27
CA SER A 95 -2.05 -6.02 16.57
C SER A 95 -1.16 -5.35 17.61
N SER A 96 -1.05 -4.02 17.58
CA SER A 96 -0.23 -3.29 18.56
C SER A 96 -0.89 -3.28 19.94
N LEU A 97 -2.23 -3.19 19.99
CA LEU A 97 -2.99 -3.15 21.24
C LEU A 97 -2.94 -4.48 22.00
N TYR A 98 -3.07 -5.60 21.28
CA TYR A 98 -3.04 -6.94 21.87
C TYR A 98 -1.61 -7.49 22.02
N ARG A 99 -0.59 -6.69 21.76
CA ARG A 99 0.79 -7.16 21.87
C ARG A 99 1.11 -7.50 23.32
N GLY A 100 1.45 -8.76 23.57
CA GLY A 100 1.68 -9.29 24.93
C GLY A 100 0.45 -9.90 25.60
N SER A 101 -0.74 -9.87 24.97
CA SER A 101 -1.90 -10.60 25.48
C SER A 101 -1.65 -12.12 25.45
N PRO A 102 -2.25 -12.90 26.36
CA PRO A 102 -2.22 -14.35 26.26
C PRO A 102 -2.75 -14.78 24.88
N GLY A 103 -2.02 -15.67 24.21
CA GLY A 103 -2.40 -16.18 22.89
C GLY A 103 -2.16 -15.24 21.70
N TYR A 104 -1.50 -14.08 21.87
CA TYR A 104 -1.18 -13.16 20.77
C TYR A 104 -0.51 -13.89 19.58
N ASN A 105 0.50 -14.72 19.88
CA ASN A 105 1.26 -15.46 18.88
C ASN A 105 0.43 -16.45 18.09
N ARG A 106 -0.72 -16.91 18.60
CA ARG A 106 -1.58 -17.91 17.91
C ARG A 106 -2.52 -17.27 16.89
N VAL A 107 -2.87 -16.00 17.09
CA VAL A 107 -3.88 -15.29 16.29
C VAL A 107 -3.26 -14.25 15.37
N PHE A 108 -2.32 -13.45 15.87
CA PHE A 108 -1.78 -12.30 15.14
C PHE A 108 -0.53 -12.62 14.31
N ILE A 109 0.16 -13.72 14.59
CA ILE A 109 1.30 -14.18 13.78
C ILE A 109 0.78 -15.15 12.72
N SER A 110 0.87 -14.75 11.45
CA SER A 110 0.35 -15.53 10.32
C SER A 110 0.98 -16.92 10.22
N GLU A 111 2.26 -17.05 10.56
CA GLU A 111 3.00 -18.31 10.53
C GLU A 111 2.50 -19.33 11.56
N ASN A 112 1.87 -18.86 12.64
CA ASN A 112 1.36 -19.69 13.73
C ASN A 112 -0.17 -19.93 13.62
N ARG A 113 -0.86 -19.36 12.63
CA ARG A 113 -2.31 -19.51 12.51
C ARG A 113 -2.70 -20.84 11.88
N PHE A 114 -3.66 -21.56 12.45
CA PHE A 114 -4.03 -22.89 11.95
C PHE A 114 -4.59 -22.90 10.51
N ASP A 115 -5.26 -21.83 10.09
CA ASP A 115 -5.91 -21.74 8.78
C ASP A 115 -4.93 -21.44 7.64
N ILE A 116 -3.90 -20.62 7.90
CA ILE A 116 -2.97 -20.15 6.86
C ILE A 116 -1.52 -20.60 7.06
N ALA A 117 -1.12 -21.13 8.22
CA ALA A 117 0.28 -21.47 8.50
C ALA A 117 0.91 -22.38 7.46
N SER A 118 0.21 -23.45 7.05
CA SER A 118 0.71 -24.37 6.02
C SER A 118 0.91 -23.68 4.68
N GLY A 119 0.00 -22.78 4.31
CA GLY A 119 0.09 -21.95 3.11
C GLY A 119 1.25 -20.95 3.17
N VAL A 120 1.43 -20.28 4.31
CA VAL A 120 2.53 -19.34 4.54
C VAL A 120 3.87 -20.06 4.46
N ALA A 121 4.01 -21.21 5.13
CA ALA A 121 5.23 -22.01 5.11
C ALA A 121 5.58 -22.54 3.70
N SER A 122 4.59 -23.11 2.99
CA SER A 122 4.79 -23.62 1.62
C SER A 122 5.05 -22.52 0.58
N SER A 123 4.58 -21.30 0.83
CA SER A 123 4.81 -20.14 -0.05
C SER A 123 6.20 -19.51 0.10
N GLN A 124 6.98 -19.91 1.12
CA GLN A 124 8.32 -19.38 1.30
C GLN A 124 9.21 -19.75 0.11
N LEU A 125 9.82 -18.73 -0.50
CA LEU A 125 10.67 -18.91 -1.67
C LEU A 125 11.99 -19.58 -1.29
N PRO A 126 12.54 -20.46 -2.15
CA PRO A 126 13.84 -21.07 -1.90
C PRO A 126 14.92 -19.98 -1.86
N GLN A 127 15.59 -19.83 -0.71
CA GLN A 127 16.68 -18.87 -0.54
C GLN A 127 17.97 -19.44 -1.17
N ARG A 128 18.04 -19.44 -2.50
CA ARG A 128 19.21 -19.92 -3.27
C ARG A 128 20.38 -18.92 -3.27
N ALA A 129 20.11 -17.64 -3.04
CA ALA A 129 21.13 -16.61 -3.00
C ALA A 129 21.73 -16.52 -1.59
N ASN A 130 23.05 -16.66 -1.48
CA ASN A 130 23.81 -16.53 -0.21
C ASN A 130 23.90 -15.09 0.31
N THR A 131 23.08 -14.17 -0.19
CA THR A 131 22.98 -12.83 0.38
C THR A 131 22.17 -12.93 1.66
N ARG A 132 22.84 -12.75 2.82
CA ARG A 132 22.16 -12.57 4.10
C ARG A 132 21.22 -11.36 3.96
N THR A 133 19.92 -11.59 4.04
CA THR A 133 18.96 -10.50 4.09
C THR A 133 19.24 -9.68 5.35
N PRO A 134 19.53 -8.37 5.24
CA PRO A 134 19.72 -7.53 6.42
C PRO A 134 18.38 -7.48 7.17
N GLY A 135 18.30 -8.23 8.29
CA GLY A 135 17.08 -8.44 9.09
C GLY A 135 16.60 -9.89 9.22
N GLY A 136 17.26 -10.87 8.59
CA GLY A 136 16.76 -12.26 8.45
C GLY A 136 16.98 -13.23 9.62
N VAL A 137 17.39 -12.77 10.80
CA VAL A 137 17.47 -13.63 12.00
C VAL A 137 16.72 -12.96 13.14
N GLY A 138 15.43 -12.70 12.93
CA GLY A 138 14.52 -12.50 14.04
C GLY A 138 14.03 -13.87 14.46
N THR A 139 14.36 -14.32 15.68
CA THR A 139 13.74 -15.50 16.27
C THR A 139 12.23 -15.31 16.22
N GLN A 140 11.53 -16.09 15.39
CA GLN A 140 10.08 -16.04 15.30
C GLN A 140 9.50 -16.41 16.66
N ALA A 141 8.50 -15.67 17.13
CA ALA A 141 7.93 -15.91 18.43
C ALA A 141 7.17 -17.26 18.40
N PRO A 142 7.50 -18.22 19.28
CA PRO A 142 6.93 -19.55 19.23
C PRO A 142 5.42 -19.51 19.49
N ARG A 143 4.70 -20.44 18.87
CA ARG A 143 3.24 -20.60 19.05
C ARG A 143 2.86 -20.83 20.51
N ASP A 144 3.71 -21.55 21.22
CA ASP A 144 3.52 -21.98 22.61
C ASP A 144 4.20 -21.05 23.61
N ALA A 145 4.47 -19.81 23.21
CA ALA A 145 4.95 -18.80 24.14
C ALA A 145 3.95 -18.63 25.29
N GLU A 146 4.42 -18.92 26.50
CA GLU A 146 3.68 -18.69 27.73
C GLU A 146 3.67 -17.20 28.09
N PHE A 147 2.63 -16.80 28.80
CA PHE A 147 2.49 -15.43 29.27
C PHE A 147 3.31 -15.23 30.54
N ASP A 148 4.42 -14.50 30.45
CA ASP A 148 5.36 -14.33 31.58
C ASP A 148 5.03 -13.14 32.50
N GLY A 149 3.77 -12.68 32.54
CA GLY A 149 3.26 -11.73 33.53
C GLY A 149 3.81 -10.29 33.52
N LEU A 150 4.96 -10.03 32.90
CA LEU A 150 5.77 -8.81 33.11
C LEU A 150 6.07 -7.99 31.85
N LEU A 151 5.54 -8.34 30.69
CA LEU A 151 5.66 -7.52 29.49
C LEU A 151 4.59 -6.42 29.48
N GLN A 152 4.68 -5.48 30.43
CA GLN A 152 4.00 -4.19 30.26
C GLN A 152 4.64 -3.50 29.06
N SER A 153 3.90 -3.38 27.96
CA SER A 153 4.34 -2.56 26.82
C SER A 153 4.53 -1.12 27.31
N THR A 154 5.77 -0.72 27.57
CA THR A 154 6.10 0.63 28.05
C THR A 154 5.96 1.69 26.96
N THR A 155 5.70 1.27 25.72
CA THR A 155 5.52 2.17 24.59
C THR A 155 4.07 2.66 24.51
N PRO A 156 3.80 3.97 24.71
CA PRO A 156 2.46 4.50 24.54
C PRO A 156 1.99 4.34 23.09
N LEU A 157 0.68 4.15 22.91
CA LEU A 157 0.06 4.08 21.58
C LEU A 157 0.35 5.36 20.79
N ALA A 158 0.56 5.21 19.48
CA ALA A 158 0.72 6.36 18.60
C ALA A 158 -0.56 7.23 18.62
N PRO A 159 -0.43 8.56 18.61
CA PRO A 159 -1.59 9.45 18.60
C PRO A 159 -2.40 9.27 17.30
N PRO A 160 -3.71 9.56 17.32
CA PRO A 160 -4.57 9.42 16.14
C PRO A 160 -4.08 10.32 15.00
N LEU A 161 -4.15 9.79 13.78
CA LEU A 161 -3.77 10.53 12.58
C LEU A 161 -4.83 11.58 12.24
N VAL A 162 -4.37 12.80 11.90
CA VAL A 162 -5.23 13.89 11.43
C VAL A 162 -4.94 14.18 9.96
N LEU A 163 -5.97 14.64 9.24
CA LEU A 163 -5.80 15.10 7.86
C LEU A 163 -4.92 16.35 7.85
N SER A 164 -3.79 16.27 7.14
CA SER A 164 -2.85 17.37 7.03
C SER A 164 -3.46 18.64 6.43
N ALA A 165 -4.34 18.46 5.45
CA ALA A 165 -5.08 19.54 4.78
C ALA A 165 -5.93 20.35 5.77
N TRP A 166 -6.39 19.74 6.86
CA TRP A 166 -7.22 20.37 7.89
C TRP A 166 -6.47 20.50 9.23
N SER A 167 -5.14 20.41 9.23
CA SER A 167 -4.35 20.53 10.46
C SER A 167 -4.53 21.86 11.21
N SER A 168 -5.04 22.90 10.54
CA SER A 168 -5.35 24.20 11.13
C SER A 168 -6.60 24.21 12.01
N THR A 169 -7.49 23.22 11.91
CA THR A 169 -8.72 23.15 12.72
C THR A 169 -8.47 22.54 14.11
N VAL A 170 -7.29 21.97 14.33
CA VAL A 170 -6.92 21.35 15.62
C VAL A 170 -6.70 22.44 16.69
N PRO A 171 -7.25 22.29 17.91
CA PRO A 171 -7.03 23.23 19.00
C PRO A 171 -5.54 23.48 19.29
N LYS A 172 -5.16 24.75 19.47
CA LYS A 172 -3.76 25.17 19.68
C LYS A 172 -3.22 24.84 21.08
N ARG A 173 -4.10 24.59 22.06
CA ARG A 173 -3.75 24.34 23.47
C ARG A 173 -4.47 23.09 23.95
N SER A 174 -3.79 22.30 24.78
CA SER A 174 -4.39 21.19 25.53
C SER A 174 -5.10 21.70 26.79
N VAL A 175 -6.06 20.93 27.30
CA VAL A 175 -6.79 21.24 28.54
C VAL A 175 -5.86 21.17 29.76
N PHE A 176 -4.96 20.19 29.81
CA PHE A 176 -4.02 20.00 30.92
C PHE A 176 -2.62 20.57 30.62
N HIS A 177 -1.98 21.13 31.66
CA HIS A 177 -0.58 21.54 31.64
C HIS A 177 0.32 20.30 31.75
N GLY A 178 1.28 20.14 30.84
CA GLY A 178 2.12 18.93 30.78
C GLY A 178 1.43 17.66 30.25
N GLY A 179 0.13 17.73 29.94
CA GLY A 179 -0.57 16.63 29.28
C GLY A 179 0.01 16.36 27.89
N PRO A 180 0.00 15.09 27.43
CA PRO A 180 0.57 14.77 26.14
C PRO A 180 -0.17 15.52 25.03
N GLN A 181 0.54 16.40 24.31
CA GLN A 181 -0.01 17.21 23.22
C GLN A 181 -0.27 16.35 21.97
N HIS A 182 -0.95 15.22 22.12
CA HIS A 182 -1.13 14.20 21.08
C HIS A 182 -1.66 14.80 19.77
N HIS A 183 -2.60 15.76 19.84
CA HIS A 183 -3.17 16.39 18.65
C HIS A 183 -2.21 17.38 17.97
N ALA A 184 -1.50 18.22 18.73
CA ALA A 184 -0.52 19.16 18.17
C ALA A 184 0.71 18.40 17.63
N GLN A 185 1.13 17.34 18.32
CA GLN A 185 2.19 16.43 17.90
C GLN A 185 1.79 15.67 16.63
N ALA A 186 0.57 15.11 16.55
CA ALA A 186 0.05 14.46 15.34
C ALA A 186 -0.07 15.42 14.15
N ALA A 187 -0.48 16.67 14.38
CA ALA A 187 -0.51 17.70 13.35
C ALA A 187 0.91 18.08 12.86
N ARG A 188 1.89 18.17 13.77
CA ARG A 188 3.31 18.39 13.43
C ARG A 188 3.91 17.21 12.68
N ASP A 189 3.64 15.98 13.13
CA ASP A 189 4.17 14.77 12.53
C ASP A 189 3.53 14.46 11.16
N SER A 190 2.25 14.79 10.96
CA SER A 190 1.62 14.69 9.64
C SER A 190 2.27 15.65 8.63
N ARG A 191 2.58 16.88 9.05
CA ARG A 191 3.33 17.85 8.22
C ARG A 191 4.74 17.34 7.90
N LYS A 192 5.47 16.80 8.89
CA LYS A 192 6.80 16.19 8.66
C LYS A 192 6.75 15.02 7.67
N ARG A 193 5.73 14.16 7.75
CA ARG A 193 5.56 13.03 6.82
C ARG A 193 5.32 13.48 5.37
N ILE A 194 4.56 14.55 5.17
CA ILE A 194 4.38 15.14 3.83
C ILE A 194 5.71 15.64 3.29
N VAL A 195 6.46 16.43 4.08
CA VAL A 195 7.77 16.96 3.67
C VAL A 195 8.75 15.84 3.35
N ALA A 196 8.82 14.80 4.19
CA ALA A 196 9.68 13.64 3.95
C ALA A 196 9.26 12.85 2.69
N HIS A 197 7.95 12.70 2.46
CA HIS A 197 7.43 12.07 1.24
C HIS A 197 7.70 12.92 -0.01
N GLU A 198 7.62 14.24 0.09
CA GLU A 198 7.96 15.19 -0.98
C GLU A 198 9.45 15.14 -1.32
N GLN A 199 10.33 15.11 -0.32
CA GLN A 199 11.78 14.96 -0.50
C GLN A 199 12.14 13.62 -1.16
N ARG A 200 11.50 12.50 -0.72
CA ARG A 200 11.68 11.19 -1.35
C ARG A 200 11.17 11.15 -2.80
N SER A 201 10.04 11.80 -3.07
CA SER A 201 9.48 11.94 -4.42
C SER A 201 10.36 12.82 -5.33
N ALA A 202 10.97 13.88 -4.79
CA ALA A 202 11.91 14.72 -5.51
C ALA A 202 13.22 13.97 -5.83
N LYS A 203 13.72 13.15 -4.90
CA LYS A 203 14.92 12.32 -5.11
C LYS A 203 14.71 11.24 -6.19
N ARG A 204 13.51 10.66 -6.27
CA ARG A 204 13.11 9.71 -7.33
C ARG A 204 12.92 10.33 -8.72
N ARG A 205 12.86 11.66 -8.84
CA ARG A 205 12.77 12.38 -10.13
C ARG A 205 14.13 12.80 -10.69
N ARG A 206 15.21 12.66 -9.91
CA ARG A 206 16.58 13.02 -10.30
C ARG A 206 17.40 11.84 -10.82
N TYR A 207 16.80 10.65 -10.89
CA TYR A 207 17.36 9.44 -11.49
C TYR A 207 16.40 8.93 -12.57
#